data_AF-A0A7K4AII4-F1
#
_entry.id   AF-A0A7K4AII4-F1
#
_cell.length_a   1.000
_cell.length_b   1.000
_cell.length_c   1.000
_cell.angle_alpha   90.00
_cell.angle_beta   90.00
_cell.angle_gamma   90.00
#
_symmetry.space_group_name_H-M   'P 1'
#
loop_
_entity.id
_entity.type
_entity.pdbx_description
1 polymer ?
#
loop_
_entity_poly.entity_id
_entity_poly.type
_entity_poly.pdbx_seq_one_letter_code
_entity_poly.pdbx_strand_id
1 'polypeptide(L)' 'DSGIKDASILEDLFGSRLDESGTAVVYGTPEAYSLFFSLRLMGYNATMLVGDWWKETRWAVSNVK' A
#
# COMPACT_ATOMS: atom_id res chain seq x y z
N ASP A 1 4.62 5.66 16.58
CA ASP A 1 3.54 4.67 16.64
C ASP A 1 3.63 3.69 15.50
N SER A 2 3.94 2.42 15.80
CA SER A 2 4.18 1.35 14.82
C SER A 2 3.08 0.27 14.85
N GLY A 3 1.89 0.60 15.36
CA GLY A 3 0.75 -0.31 15.39
C GLY A 3 0.02 -0.38 14.04
N ILE A 4 -0.53 -1.56 13.72
CA ILE A 4 -1.52 -1.68 12.64
C ILE A 4 -2.66 -0.72 12.98
N LYS A 5 -3.00 0.17 12.03
CA LYS A 5 -4.09 1.13 12.24
C LYS A 5 -5.42 0.40 12.39
N ASP A 6 -6.32 0.98 13.17
CA ASP A 6 -7.69 0.49 13.29
C ASP A 6 -8.36 0.31 11.94
N ALA A 7 -9.18 -0.73 11.83
CA ALA A 7 -9.86 -1.08 10.58
C ALA A 7 -10.73 0.07 10.04
N SER A 8 -11.41 0.82 10.93
CA SER A 8 -12.20 1.99 10.54
C SER A 8 -11.37 3.09 9.89
N ILE A 9 -10.14 3.31 10.39
CA ILE A 9 -9.22 4.30 9.81
C ILE A 9 -8.76 3.85 8.42
N LEU A 10 -8.52 2.55 8.24
CA LEU A 10 -8.16 2.01 6.94
C LEU A 10 -9.34 2.06 5.95
N GLU A 11 -10.56 1.82 6.41
CA GLU A 11 -11.80 1.95 5.62
C GLU A 11 -11.96 3.40 5.11
N ASP A 12 -11.83 4.39 5.98
CA ASP A 12 -11.91 5.81 5.60
C ASP A 12 -10.81 6.20 4.59
N LEU A 13 -9.61 5.62 4.75
CA LEU A 13 -8.47 5.86 3.88
C LEU A 13 -8.64 5.20 2.50
N PHE A 14 -9.18 4.00 2.42
CA PHE A 14 -9.17 3.23 1.18
C PHE A 14 -10.53 3.12 0.50
N GLY A 15 -11.63 3.08 1.25
CA GLY A 15 -12.98 2.90 0.69
C GLY A 15 -13.43 4.03 -0.24
N SER A 16 -12.90 5.24 -0.06
CA SER A 16 -13.16 6.37 -0.99
C SER A 16 -12.23 6.40 -2.22
N ARG A 17 -11.16 5.60 -2.22
CA ARG A 17 -10.06 5.66 -3.21
C ARG A 17 -9.93 4.38 -4.05
N LEU A 18 -10.44 3.27 -3.53
CA LEU A 18 -10.40 1.97 -4.17
C LEU A 18 -11.81 1.56 -4.58
N ASP A 19 -11.96 1.19 -5.84
CA ASP A 19 -13.15 0.53 -6.34
C ASP A 19 -13.16 -0.92 -5.84
N GLU A 20 -14.23 -1.33 -5.16
CA GLU A 20 -14.41 -2.70 -4.65
C GLU A 20 -14.37 -3.75 -5.76
N SER A 21 -14.75 -3.39 -6.99
CA SER A 21 -14.71 -4.27 -8.15
C SER A 21 -13.37 -4.25 -8.89
N GLY A 22 -12.52 -3.28 -8.59
CA GLY A 22 -11.23 -3.05 -9.23
C GLY A 22 -10.12 -3.94 -8.69
N THR A 23 -8.95 -3.88 -9.34
CA THR A 23 -7.71 -4.47 -8.80
C THR A 23 -6.78 -3.36 -8.32
N ALA A 24 -6.46 -3.34 -7.03
CA ALA A 24 -5.48 -2.41 -6.47
C ALA A 24 -4.06 -2.90 -6.81
N VAL A 25 -3.32 -2.14 -7.62
CA VAL A 25 -1.92 -2.43 -7.94
C VAL A 25 -1.03 -1.66 -6.96
N VAL A 26 -0.26 -2.40 -6.15
CA VAL A 26 0.65 -1.85 -5.14
C VAL A 26 2.09 -1.92 -5.64
N TYR A 27 2.84 -0.82 -5.53
CA TYR A 27 4.25 -0.73 -5.89
C TYR A 27 4.96 0.32 -5.02
N GLY A 28 6.28 0.21 -4.85
CA GLY A 28 7.05 1.18 -4.09
C GLY A 28 8.35 0.60 -3.52
N THR A 29 8.78 1.18 -2.39
CA THR A 29 9.88 0.66 -1.56
C THR A 29 9.46 -0.66 -0.87
N PRO A 30 10.36 -1.38 -0.18
CA PRO A 30 10.00 -2.59 0.56
C PRO A 30 8.83 -2.42 1.56
N GLU A 31 8.56 -1.21 2.05
CA GLU A 31 7.42 -0.90 2.90
C GLU A 31 6.06 -1.08 2.21
N ALA A 32 6.01 -1.06 0.88
CA ALA A 32 4.79 -1.30 0.10
C ALA A 32 4.19 -2.69 0.33
N TYR A 33 5.00 -3.67 0.77
CA TYR A 33 4.50 -5.00 1.17
C TYR A 33 3.49 -4.91 2.32
N SER A 34 3.72 -4.01 3.29
CA SER A 34 2.80 -3.83 4.42
C SER A 34 1.43 -3.36 3.93
N LEU A 35 1.39 -2.40 3.00
CA LEU A 35 0.15 -1.92 2.39
C LEU A 35 -0.56 -3.03 1.60
N PHE A 36 0.19 -3.77 0.78
CA PHE A 36 -0.36 -4.89 0.02
C PHE A 36 -1.07 -5.90 0.93
N PHE A 37 -0.43 -6.31 2.03
CA PHE A 37 -1.04 -7.24 2.97
C PHE A 37 -2.24 -6.64 3.71
N SER A 38 -2.18 -5.37 4.11
CA SER A 38 -3.33 -4.69 4.72
C SER A 38 -4.55 -4.71 3.80
N LEU A 39 -4.39 -4.36 2.52
CA LEU A 39 -5.49 -4.37 1.54
C LEU A 39 -6.07 -5.77 1.34
N ARG A 40 -5.22 -6.81 1.25
CA ARG A 40 -5.67 -8.20 1.14
C ARG A 40 -6.44 -8.67 2.37
N LEU A 41 -5.98 -8.30 3.57
CA LEU A 41 -6.65 -8.64 4.83
C LEU A 41 -8.01 -7.95 4.98
N MET A 42 -8.17 -6.77 4.40
CA MET A 42 -9.45 -6.05 4.34
C MET A 42 -10.41 -6.61 3.27
N GLY A 43 -9.98 -7.56 2.44
CA GLY A 43 -10.81 -8.18 1.40
C GLY A 43 -10.73 -7.51 0.03
N TYR A 44 -9.91 -6.47 -0.15
CA TYR A 44 -9.70 -5.87 -1.46
C TYR A 44 -8.91 -6.81 -2.38
N ASN A 45 -9.27 -6.79 -3.67
CA ASN A 45 -8.53 -7.47 -4.71
C ASN A 45 -7.23 -6.70 -5.03
N ALA A 46 -6.15 -6.99 -4.30
CA ALA A 46 -4.85 -6.35 -4.51
C ALA A 46 -3.83 -7.27 -5.19
N THR A 47 -2.93 -6.68 -5.99
CA THR A 47 -1.77 -7.33 -6.59
C THR A 47 -0.50 -6.49 -6.38
N MET A 48 0.65 -7.15 -6.28
CA MET A 48 1.94 -6.51 -6.03
C MET A 48 2.76 -6.45 -7.31
N LEU A 49 3.20 -5.25 -7.70
CA LEU A 49 4.17 -5.07 -8.76
C LEU A 49 5.58 -5.11 -8.14
N VAL A 50 6.23 -6.26 -8.27
CA VAL A 50 7.60 -6.46 -7.79
C VAL A 50 8.57 -5.85 -8.79
N GLY A 51 9.37 -4.90 -8.34
CA GLY A 51 10.38 -4.25 -9.16
C GLY A 51 11.40 -3.49 -8.33
N ASP A 52 12.47 -3.09 -9.00
CA ASP A 52 13.63 -2.44 -8.39
C ASP A 52 13.68 -0.93 -8.63
N TRP A 53 12.59 -0.32 -9.13
CA TRP A 53 12.47 1.13 -9.37
C TRP A 53 12.99 1.97 -8.19
N TRP A 54 12.63 1.56 -6.96
CA TRP A 54 13.02 2.27 -5.75
C TRP A 54 14.54 2.31 -5.52
N LYS A 55 15.31 1.37 -6.07
CA LYS A 55 16.77 1.30 -5.94
C LYS A 55 17.48 2.38 -6.76
N GLU A 56 16.88 2.79 -7.89
CA GLU A 56 17.50 3.76 -8.80
C GLU A 56 17.21 5.22 -8.38
N THR A 57 16.24 5.42 -7.50
CA THR A 57 15.84 6.74 -7.02
C THR A 57 16.36 7.02 -5.61
N ARG A 58 17.57 7.61 -5.48
CA ARG A 58 18.04 8.22 -4.21
C ARG A 58 17.01 9.21 -3.62
N TRP A 59 16.20 9.81 -4.50
CA TRP A 59 15.14 10.75 -4.17
C TRP A 59 13.86 10.12 -3.58
N ALA A 60 13.53 8.88 -3.95
CA ALA A 60 12.32 8.22 -3.45
C ALA A 60 12.45 7.91 -1.96
N VAL A 61 13.65 7.54 -1.51
CA VAL A 61 13.92 7.24 -0.10
C VAL A 61 13.97 8.51 0.76
N SER A 62 14.42 9.65 0.22
CA SER A 62 14.49 10.91 0.99
C SER A 62 13.13 11.59 1.21
N ASN A 63 12.11 11.26 0.42
CA ASN A 63 10.77 11.84 0.53
C ASN A 63 9.80 11.01 1.39
N VAL A 64 10.21 9.82 1.82
CA VAL A 64 9.49 9.05 2.84
C VAL A 64 9.97 9.56 4.19
N LYS A 65 9.20 10.45 4.80
CA LYS A 65 9.47 11.05 6.12
C LYS A 65 8.47 10.54 7.14
#